data_AF-A0A8I2FUA4-F1
#
_entry.id   AF-A0A8I2FUA4-F1
#
_cell.length_a   1.000
_cell.length_b   1.000
_cell.length_c   1.000
_cell.angle_alpha   90.00
_cell.angle_beta   90.00
_cell.angle_gamma   90.00
#
_symmetry.space_group_name_H-M   'P 1'
#
loop_
_entity.id
_entity.type
_entity.pdbx_description
1 polymer ?
#
loop_
_entity_poly.entity_id
_entity_poly.type
_entity_poly.pdbx_seq_one_letter_code
_entity_poly.pdbx_strand_id
1 'polypeptide(L)'
;MNDKVIKRIPYGLADYEKIVLGNYYYVDKTQYLPLIEEAGDYLFFIRPRRFGKSLFLSIMETYYDISRSDQFDLFYKGTHIHGYPTLEKNKYLILKFNFSTVDPDYKRLETSFLNNVRTVVNSFLSKYVDELDTQELEKLREDLSNMGSAADILLRVTNLCKNSNRKLYVLIDEYDNFANTVLSTSGSGDYKNLTRGEGFFRAFFNVLKGGTTGSGAPISRLFITGVSPITLDDVTSGFNIGKNISTAPGFNRMLGFTETDVKEIIDYYRKSGGIKHQENELLNIMTTWYNNYAFSKKANGTLFNPDMVFYFIDQYIQGDGMPDDLIDRNVRIDYGKLRHLIIVDRDGVVRSNGNFSKLREVIEEKEILQPGIAKGFPLDELQETNNFISLLFYFGLLTIEGVERNKLRLTVPNETVKRLFYEYIEKGYRETNVFNIDLSRYGDLMSDMAYDGKWRPLFAYICELMKESMGLRDLVTGEKSIQAFLNVYLGLSDLYLIHSEKELSKGYADLFLEPFLSVYDGIGYSYLVEIKYIKTSEYREEKVKQLKSEAEQQLRTYNRDTKMQRSIGKTALIKLVLIFSGPELKYINEVH
;
A
#
# COMPACT_ATOMS: atom_id res chain seq x y z
N MET A 1 42.11 -11.49 -10.45
CA MET A 1 40.78 -11.58 -9.83
C MET A 1 39.86 -10.82 -10.75
N ASN A 2 38.85 -11.46 -11.35
CA ASN A 2 37.86 -10.72 -12.13
C ASN A 2 37.04 -9.90 -11.14
N ASP A 3 37.21 -8.58 -11.16
CA ASP A 3 36.31 -7.64 -10.48
C ASP A 3 34.90 -7.87 -11.03
N LYS A 4 34.11 -8.72 -10.36
CA LYS A 4 32.71 -8.88 -10.69
C LYS A 4 32.03 -7.56 -10.39
N VAL A 5 31.60 -6.87 -11.44
CA VAL A 5 30.77 -5.66 -11.33
C VAL A 5 29.53 -6.02 -10.51
N ILE A 6 29.43 -5.44 -9.31
CA ILE A 6 28.31 -5.64 -8.40
C ILE A 6 27.05 -5.08 -9.05
N LYS A 7 25.96 -5.83 -8.99
CA LYS A 7 24.67 -5.41 -9.53
C LYS A 7 24.15 -4.23 -8.73
N ARG A 8 23.62 -3.23 -9.44
CA ARG A 8 23.06 -2.02 -8.83
C ARG A 8 21.69 -2.30 -8.20
N ILE A 9 21.33 -1.52 -7.19
CA ILE A 9 20.03 -1.65 -6.51
C ILE A 9 18.95 -0.93 -7.33
N PRO A 10 17.85 -1.60 -7.73
CA PRO A 10 16.83 -1.00 -8.58
C PRO A 10 15.78 -0.21 -7.80
N TYR A 11 16.20 0.56 -6.79
CA TYR A 11 15.26 1.35 -5.98
C TYR A 11 14.55 2.41 -6.85
N GLY A 12 13.21 2.40 -6.84
CA GLY A 12 12.41 3.30 -7.66
C GLY A 12 12.45 3.06 -9.17
N LEU A 13 13.08 1.98 -9.67
CA LEU A 13 13.14 1.69 -11.10
C LEU A 13 11.97 0.82 -11.58
N ALA A 14 11.33 1.26 -12.67
CA ALA A 14 10.18 0.60 -13.28
C ALA A 14 10.39 0.22 -14.76
N ASP A 15 11.63 0.29 -15.24
CA ASP A 15 12.00 0.08 -16.63
C ASP A 15 12.93 -1.14 -16.73
N TYR A 16 12.44 -2.20 -17.36
CA TYR A 16 13.14 -3.47 -17.46
C TYR A 16 14.37 -3.37 -18.37
N GLU A 17 14.30 -2.58 -19.44
CA GLU A 17 15.44 -2.37 -20.33
C GLU A 17 16.59 -1.69 -19.57
N LYS A 18 16.29 -0.68 -18.73
CA LYS A 18 17.29 -0.06 -17.85
C LYS A 18 17.86 -1.03 -16.82
N ILE A 19 17.03 -1.92 -16.27
CA ILE A 19 17.49 -2.93 -15.30
C ILE A 19 18.53 -3.85 -15.95
N VAL A 20 18.23 -4.35 -17.15
CA VAL A 20 19.11 -5.27 -17.88
C VAL A 20 20.39 -4.55 -18.33
N LEU A 21 20.27 -3.43 -19.05
CA LEU A 21 21.42 -2.70 -19.61
C LEU A 21 22.29 -2.05 -18.53
N GLY A 22 21.69 -1.65 -17.41
CA GLY A 22 22.38 -1.02 -16.28
C GLY A 22 22.98 -2.00 -15.28
N ASN A 23 22.90 -3.32 -15.52
CA ASN A 23 23.33 -4.38 -14.61
C ASN A 23 22.73 -4.21 -13.19
N TYR A 24 21.42 -4.03 -13.10
CA TYR A 24 20.71 -3.98 -11.82
C TYR A 24 20.36 -5.38 -11.31
N TYR A 25 20.17 -5.51 -10.00
CA TYR A 25 19.63 -6.72 -9.40
C TYR A 25 18.17 -6.87 -9.83
N TYR A 26 17.79 -8.08 -10.26
CA TYR A 26 16.45 -8.36 -10.74
C TYR A 26 15.97 -9.69 -10.15
N VAL A 27 14.78 -9.67 -9.54
CA VAL A 27 14.08 -10.88 -9.11
C VAL A 27 13.17 -11.31 -10.24
N ASP A 28 13.43 -12.49 -10.79
CA ASP A 28 12.72 -12.99 -11.96
C ASP A 28 11.25 -13.32 -11.64
N LYS A 29 10.33 -12.64 -12.36
CA LYS A 29 8.89 -12.88 -12.32
C LYS A 29 8.32 -13.28 -13.69
N THR A 30 9.18 -13.60 -14.66
CA THR A 30 8.78 -13.91 -16.04
C THR A 30 7.98 -15.21 -16.16
N GLN A 31 8.07 -16.10 -15.17
CA GLN A 31 7.24 -17.31 -15.06
C GLN A 31 5.73 -17.05 -15.00
N TYR A 32 5.30 -15.80 -14.73
CA TYR A 32 3.89 -15.41 -14.71
C TYR A 32 3.34 -15.04 -16.09
N LEU A 33 4.19 -14.83 -17.12
CA LEU A 33 3.72 -14.50 -18.46
C LEU A 33 2.82 -15.60 -19.06
N PRO A 34 3.17 -16.91 -19.03
CA PRO A 34 2.27 -17.97 -19.50
C PRO A 34 0.97 -18.04 -18.68
N LEU A 35 1.04 -17.82 -17.37
CA LEU A 35 -0.16 -17.84 -16.51
C LEU A 35 -1.13 -16.69 -16.88
N ILE A 36 -0.59 -15.52 -17.24
CA ILE A 36 -1.39 -14.40 -17.76
C ILE A 36 -2.04 -14.80 -19.09
N GLU A 37 -1.28 -15.42 -19.99
CA GLU A 37 -1.80 -15.89 -21.27
C GLU A 37 -2.99 -16.85 -21.09
N GLU A 38 -2.92 -17.75 -20.11
CA GLU A 38 -3.98 -18.70 -19.76
C GLU A 38 -5.16 -18.08 -19.01
N ALA A 39 -4.93 -17.00 -18.24
CA ALA A 39 -5.97 -16.41 -17.40
C ALA A 39 -7.08 -15.71 -18.19
N GLY A 40 -6.77 -15.24 -19.40
CA GLY A 40 -7.70 -14.62 -20.33
C GLY A 40 -7.07 -13.48 -21.12
N ASP A 41 -7.85 -12.96 -22.07
CA ASP A 41 -7.34 -11.97 -23.03
C ASP A 41 -7.39 -10.53 -22.50
N TYR A 42 -8.37 -10.24 -21.62
CA TYR A 42 -8.62 -8.88 -21.11
C TYR A 42 -8.59 -8.88 -19.59
N LEU A 43 -7.50 -8.39 -19.01
CA LEU A 43 -7.18 -8.59 -17.60
C LEU A 43 -7.01 -7.26 -16.86
N PHE A 44 -7.55 -7.21 -15.66
CA PHE A 44 -7.29 -6.14 -14.67
C PHE A 44 -6.44 -6.71 -13.53
N PHE A 45 -5.40 -5.97 -13.17
CA PHE A 45 -4.52 -6.31 -12.06
C PHE A 45 -4.20 -5.11 -11.19
N ILE A 46 -4.84 -5.07 -10.03
CA ILE A 46 -4.74 -4.01 -9.04
C ILE A 46 -3.88 -4.51 -7.88
N ARG A 47 -2.88 -3.70 -7.55
CA ARG A 47 -2.00 -3.90 -6.39
C ARG A 47 -1.68 -2.55 -5.76
N PRO A 48 -1.30 -2.53 -4.48
CA PRO A 48 -0.86 -1.31 -3.83
C PRO A 48 0.28 -0.61 -4.59
N ARG A 49 0.50 0.66 -4.29
CA ARG A 49 1.65 1.42 -4.83
C ARG A 49 2.96 0.69 -4.52
N ARG A 50 3.94 0.86 -5.40
CA ARG A 50 5.31 0.33 -5.22
C ARG A 50 5.44 -1.21 -5.15
N PHE A 51 4.44 -1.96 -5.62
CA PHE A 51 4.53 -3.42 -5.77
C PHE A 51 5.17 -3.91 -7.08
N GLY A 52 5.67 -3.02 -7.96
CA GLY A 52 6.33 -3.43 -9.22
C GLY A 52 5.41 -3.61 -10.43
N LYS A 53 4.21 -3.02 -10.42
CA LYS A 53 3.24 -3.09 -11.54
C LYS A 53 3.85 -2.56 -12.85
N SER A 54 4.38 -1.34 -12.82
CA SER A 54 4.96 -0.67 -13.98
C SER A 54 6.19 -1.40 -14.53
N LEU A 55 7.01 -1.98 -13.63
CA LEU A 55 8.13 -2.84 -14.03
C LEU A 55 7.62 -4.08 -14.79
N PHE A 56 6.57 -4.71 -14.29
CA PHE A 56 5.98 -5.87 -14.94
C PHE A 56 5.39 -5.53 -16.31
N LEU A 57 4.75 -4.36 -16.46
CA LEU A 57 4.34 -3.86 -17.78
C LEU A 57 5.51 -3.64 -18.73
N SER A 58 6.67 -3.19 -18.23
CA SER A 58 7.89 -3.06 -19.05
C SER A 58 8.45 -4.42 -19.51
N ILE A 59 8.33 -5.45 -18.68
CA ILE A 59 8.63 -6.84 -19.07
C ILE A 59 7.67 -7.30 -20.17
N MET A 60 6.36 -7.11 -19.99
CA MET A 60 5.37 -7.47 -21.01
C MET A 60 5.62 -6.74 -22.33
N GLU A 61 5.93 -5.45 -22.28
CA GLU A 61 6.29 -4.65 -23.46
C GLU A 61 7.50 -5.26 -24.18
N THR A 62 8.59 -5.57 -23.49
CA THR A 62 9.79 -6.12 -24.15
C THR A 62 9.62 -7.58 -24.61
N TYR A 63 8.74 -8.36 -23.98
CA TYR A 63 8.52 -9.78 -24.33
C TYR A 63 7.58 -9.96 -25.53
N TYR A 64 6.47 -9.22 -25.57
CA TYR A 64 5.40 -9.43 -26.54
C TYR A 64 5.56 -8.60 -27.83
N ASP A 65 6.40 -7.57 -27.81
CA ASP A 65 6.58 -6.65 -28.93
C ASP A 65 7.34 -7.27 -30.11
N ILE A 66 6.75 -7.22 -31.30
CA ILE A 66 7.37 -7.71 -32.53
C ILE A 66 8.67 -6.99 -32.89
N SER A 67 8.77 -5.69 -32.59
CA SER A 67 9.94 -4.86 -32.88
C SER A 67 11.17 -5.19 -32.01
N ARG A 68 11.00 -6.09 -31.03
CA ARG A 68 12.03 -6.53 -30.07
C ARG A 68 12.46 -7.98 -30.30
N SER A 69 12.10 -8.58 -31.43
CA SER A 69 12.30 -10.01 -31.72
C SER A 69 13.77 -10.45 -31.74
N ASP A 70 14.68 -9.56 -32.12
CA ASP A 70 16.14 -9.76 -32.13
C ASP A 70 16.80 -9.58 -30.75
N GLN A 71 16.06 -9.04 -29.76
CA GLN A 71 16.58 -8.70 -28.43
C GLN A 71 16.19 -9.71 -27.35
N PHE A 72 15.62 -10.86 -27.72
CA PHE A 72 15.15 -11.87 -26.77
C PHE A 72 16.28 -12.36 -25.84
N ASP A 73 17.44 -12.72 -26.39
CA ASP A 73 18.59 -13.17 -25.60
C ASP A 73 19.17 -12.06 -24.72
N LEU A 74 19.15 -10.81 -25.20
CA LEU A 74 19.61 -9.65 -24.44
C LEU A 74 18.78 -9.49 -23.16
N PHE A 75 17.45 -9.54 -23.29
CA PHE A 75 16.54 -9.25 -22.18
C PHE A 75 16.24 -10.43 -21.27
N TYR A 76 16.26 -11.67 -21.78
CA TYR A 76 15.71 -12.80 -21.04
C TYR A 76 16.75 -13.85 -20.65
N LYS A 77 18.00 -13.78 -21.11
CA LYS A 77 19.01 -14.77 -20.74
C LYS A 77 19.11 -14.97 -19.22
N GLY A 78 18.91 -16.20 -18.77
CA GLY A 78 18.93 -16.57 -17.35
C GLY A 78 17.62 -16.36 -16.60
N THR A 79 16.54 -15.95 -17.28
CA THR A 79 15.17 -15.92 -16.74
C THR A 79 14.40 -17.20 -17.08
N HIS A 80 13.31 -17.46 -16.37
CA HIS A 80 12.40 -18.58 -16.62
C HIS A 80 11.86 -18.56 -18.05
N ILE A 81 11.40 -17.41 -18.54
CA ILE A 81 10.79 -17.33 -19.88
C ILE A 81 11.79 -17.55 -21.03
N HIS A 82 13.10 -17.39 -20.76
CA HIS A 82 14.14 -17.76 -21.74
C HIS A 82 14.26 -19.27 -21.93
N GLY A 83 14.15 -20.03 -20.84
CA GLY A 83 14.10 -21.49 -20.89
C GLY A 83 12.79 -22.04 -21.46
N TYR A 84 11.68 -21.30 -21.28
CA TYR A 84 10.33 -21.74 -21.64
C TYR A 84 9.54 -20.65 -22.38
N PRO A 85 9.97 -20.22 -23.59
CA PRO A 85 9.25 -19.19 -24.33
C PRO A 85 7.87 -19.70 -24.77
N THR A 86 6.87 -18.81 -24.71
CA THR A 86 5.50 -19.07 -25.15
C THR A 86 5.33 -18.81 -26.65
N LEU A 87 4.19 -19.25 -27.21
CA LEU A 87 3.81 -19.00 -28.59
C LEU A 87 3.43 -17.53 -28.88
N GLU A 88 3.28 -16.72 -27.82
CA GLU A 88 2.92 -15.31 -27.91
C GLU A 88 4.12 -14.36 -27.91
N LYS A 89 5.32 -14.89 -27.69
CA LYS A 89 6.58 -14.15 -27.76
C LYS A 89 6.69 -13.32 -29.04
N ASN A 90 6.99 -12.02 -28.91
CA ASN A 90 7.22 -11.07 -29.99
C ASN A 90 6.15 -11.08 -31.11
N LYS A 91 4.86 -11.24 -30.75
CA LYS A 91 3.76 -11.41 -31.71
C LYS A 91 2.91 -10.16 -31.95
N TYR A 92 3.02 -9.15 -31.09
CA TYR A 92 2.07 -8.03 -31.04
C TYR A 92 2.72 -6.69 -31.33
N LEU A 93 1.91 -5.74 -31.82
CA LEU A 93 2.21 -4.32 -31.70
C LEU A 93 1.76 -3.87 -30.30
N ILE A 94 2.67 -3.31 -29.51
CA ILE A 94 2.36 -2.84 -28.16
C ILE A 94 1.85 -1.40 -28.21
N LEU A 95 0.62 -1.18 -27.72
CA LEU A 95 0.05 0.15 -27.48
C LEU A 95 -0.06 0.37 -25.98
N LYS A 96 0.87 1.15 -25.42
CA LYS A 96 1.01 1.34 -23.97
C LYS A 96 0.61 2.76 -23.56
N PHE A 97 -0.38 2.85 -22.68
CA PHE A 97 -0.80 4.09 -22.04
C PHE A 97 -0.31 4.14 -20.60
N ASN A 98 0.17 5.30 -20.18
CA ASN A 98 0.47 5.60 -18.79
C ASN A 98 -0.33 6.84 -18.38
N PHE A 99 -1.40 6.65 -17.61
CA PHE A 99 -2.29 7.75 -17.24
C PHE A 99 -1.82 8.53 -16.01
N SER A 100 -0.68 8.17 -15.40
CA SER A 100 -0.01 9.00 -14.38
C SER A 100 0.37 10.39 -14.91
N THR A 101 0.60 10.53 -16.22
CA THR A 101 0.99 11.80 -16.86
C THR A 101 -0.21 12.66 -17.26
N VAL A 102 -1.43 12.16 -17.08
CA VAL A 102 -2.65 12.91 -17.36
C VAL A 102 -2.89 13.85 -16.18
N ASP A 103 -3.04 15.14 -16.46
CA ASP A 103 -3.37 16.14 -15.46
C ASP A 103 -4.74 15.80 -14.86
N PRO A 104 -4.79 15.48 -13.57
CA PRO A 104 -6.03 15.04 -12.98
C PRO A 104 -6.94 16.20 -12.53
N ASP A 105 -6.52 17.46 -12.73
CA ASP A 105 -7.38 18.63 -12.55
C ASP A 105 -8.56 18.58 -13.52
N TYR A 106 -9.77 18.57 -12.95
CA TYR A 106 -11.03 18.43 -13.69
C TYR A 106 -11.16 19.40 -14.87
N LYS A 107 -10.61 20.62 -14.78
CA LYS A 107 -10.71 21.63 -15.85
C LYS A 107 -9.86 21.29 -17.07
N ARG A 108 -8.79 20.51 -16.87
CA ARG A 108 -7.80 20.18 -17.92
C ARG A 108 -7.79 18.68 -18.24
N LEU A 109 -8.50 17.87 -17.48
CA LEU A 109 -8.48 16.41 -17.57
C LEU A 109 -8.73 15.88 -18.98
N GLU A 110 -9.83 16.29 -19.63
CA GLU A 110 -10.17 15.81 -20.98
C GLU A 110 -9.12 16.20 -22.02
N THR A 111 -8.67 17.45 -21.98
CA THR A 111 -7.62 17.95 -22.89
C THR A 111 -6.29 17.26 -22.65
N SER A 112 -5.90 17.04 -21.39
CA SER A 112 -4.68 16.34 -21.02
C SER A 112 -4.73 14.87 -21.44
N PHE A 113 -5.87 14.21 -21.25
CA PHE A 113 -6.12 12.84 -21.69
C PHE A 113 -6.01 12.72 -23.22
N LEU A 114 -6.67 13.60 -23.96
CA LEU A 114 -6.56 13.67 -25.42
C LEU A 114 -5.11 13.83 -25.87
N ASN A 115 -4.37 14.76 -25.26
CA ASN A 115 -2.97 15.01 -25.61
C ASN A 115 -2.07 13.81 -25.28
N ASN A 116 -2.31 13.12 -24.17
CA ASN A 116 -1.61 11.88 -23.82
C ASN A 116 -1.86 10.79 -24.88
N VAL A 117 -3.12 10.51 -25.22
CA VAL A 117 -3.47 9.51 -26.23
C VAL A 117 -2.87 9.88 -27.59
N ARG A 118 -2.95 11.15 -27.99
CA ARG A 118 -2.34 11.64 -29.24
C ARG A 118 -0.83 11.40 -29.28
N THR A 119 -0.14 11.70 -28.18
CA THR A 119 1.33 11.53 -28.08
C THR A 119 1.72 10.06 -28.14
N VAL A 120 1.00 9.19 -27.42
CA VAL A 120 1.22 7.74 -27.43
C VAL A 120 0.99 7.18 -28.83
N VAL A 121 -0.10 7.54 -29.49
CA VAL A 121 -0.40 7.06 -30.85
C VAL A 121 0.60 7.58 -31.87
N ASN A 122 1.03 8.84 -31.80
CA ASN A 122 2.07 9.35 -32.70
C ASN A 122 3.39 8.55 -32.57
N SER A 123 3.79 8.23 -31.33
CA SER A 123 4.98 7.42 -31.06
C SER A 123 4.80 5.98 -31.57
N PHE A 124 3.61 5.41 -31.38
CA PHE A 124 3.25 4.08 -31.90
C PHE A 124 3.35 4.02 -33.43
N LEU A 125 2.79 5.00 -34.15
CA LEU A 125 2.84 5.05 -35.61
C LEU A 125 4.26 5.23 -36.14
N SER A 126 5.13 5.90 -35.38
CA SER A 126 6.55 6.06 -35.74
C SER A 126 7.31 4.75 -35.54
N LYS A 127 7.03 4.03 -34.45
CA LYS A 127 7.69 2.78 -34.08
C LYS A 127 7.37 1.63 -35.04
N TYR A 128 6.14 1.55 -35.52
CA TYR A 128 5.66 0.41 -36.33
C TYR A 128 5.41 0.78 -37.79
N VAL A 129 6.14 1.77 -38.32
CA VAL A 129 5.94 2.26 -39.70
C VAL A 129 6.03 1.15 -40.74
N ASP A 130 6.93 0.18 -40.55
CA ASP A 130 7.13 -0.95 -41.48
C ASP A 130 6.09 -2.06 -41.33
N GLU A 131 5.31 -2.05 -40.25
CA GLU A 131 4.31 -3.08 -39.94
C GLU A 131 2.88 -2.68 -40.35
N LEU A 132 2.69 -1.43 -40.77
CA LEU A 132 1.40 -0.79 -40.99
C LEU A 132 1.21 -0.36 -42.46
N ASP A 133 -0.03 -0.31 -42.93
CA ASP A 133 -0.36 0.19 -44.27
C ASP A 133 0.10 1.65 -44.43
N THR A 134 0.99 1.89 -45.39
CA THR A 134 1.64 3.19 -45.57
C THR A 134 0.65 4.31 -45.91
N GLN A 135 -0.37 4.03 -46.73
CA GLN A 135 -1.31 5.06 -47.18
C GLN A 135 -2.25 5.48 -46.04
N GLU A 136 -2.81 4.51 -45.30
CA GLU A 136 -3.65 4.80 -44.15
C GLU A 136 -2.87 5.43 -42.99
N LEU A 137 -1.61 5.02 -42.80
CA LEU A 137 -0.72 5.59 -41.79
C LEU A 137 -0.44 7.06 -42.05
N GLU A 138 -0.05 7.45 -43.27
CA GLU A 138 0.23 8.85 -43.59
C GLU A 138 -1.03 9.72 -43.45
N LYS A 139 -2.19 9.21 -43.90
CA LYS A 139 -3.48 9.88 -43.68
C LYS A 139 -3.79 10.07 -42.20
N LEU A 140 -3.56 9.05 -41.37
CA LEU A 140 -3.76 9.16 -39.93
C LEU A 140 -2.81 10.19 -39.30
N ARG A 141 -1.54 10.25 -39.72
CA ARG A 141 -0.57 11.25 -39.24
C ARG A 141 -1.01 12.68 -39.56
N GLU A 142 -1.49 12.92 -40.78
CA GLU A 142 -2.01 14.23 -41.19
C GLU A 142 -3.25 14.66 -40.38
N ASP A 143 -4.16 13.73 -40.13
CA ASP A 143 -5.40 14.00 -39.38
C ASP A 143 -5.16 14.15 -37.86
N LEU A 144 -4.10 13.53 -37.31
CA LEU A 144 -3.93 13.29 -35.87
C LEU A 144 -3.97 14.56 -35.01
N SER A 145 -3.37 15.65 -35.49
CA SER A 145 -3.35 16.94 -34.77
C SER A 145 -4.74 17.59 -34.70
N ASN A 146 -5.61 17.29 -35.66
CA ASN A 146 -6.94 17.89 -35.80
C ASN A 146 -8.04 17.07 -35.13
N MET A 147 -7.76 15.83 -34.71
CA MET A 147 -8.73 15.00 -33.99
C MET A 147 -8.98 15.55 -32.58
N GLY A 148 -10.26 15.85 -32.29
CA GLY A 148 -10.73 16.39 -31.02
C GLY A 148 -11.08 15.35 -29.95
N SER A 149 -11.01 14.06 -30.28
CA SER A 149 -11.45 12.97 -29.40
C SER A 149 -10.42 11.86 -29.29
N ALA A 150 -10.11 11.46 -28.06
CA ALA A 150 -9.21 10.34 -27.78
C ALA A 150 -9.81 9.00 -28.28
N ALA A 151 -11.13 8.87 -28.24
CA ALA A 151 -11.84 7.71 -28.74
C ALA A 151 -11.70 7.60 -30.27
N ASP A 152 -11.79 8.71 -30.99
CA ASP A 152 -11.63 8.73 -32.46
C ASP A 152 -10.21 8.37 -32.87
N ILE A 153 -9.21 8.90 -32.17
CA ILE A 153 -7.80 8.55 -32.36
C ILE A 153 -7.61 7.03 -32.16
N LEU A 154 -8.13 6.48 -31.07
CA LEU A 154 -8.05 5.05 -30.78
C LEU A 154 -8.77 4.20 -31.83
N LEU A 155 -9.92 4.66 -32.32
CA LEU A 155 -10.68 3.95 -33.35
C LEU A 155 -9.91 3.92 -34.67
N ARG A 156 -9.27 5.02 -35.05
CA ARG A 156 -8.45 5.10 -36.27
C ARG A 156 -7.23 4.20 -36.20
N VAL A 157 -6.48 4.20 -35.09
CA VAL A 157 -5.29 3.34 -34.96
C VAL A 157 -5.66 1.84 -34.90
N THR A 158 -6.78 1.49 -34.26
CA THR A 158 -7.26 0.10 -34.24
C THR A 158 -7.69 -0.37 -35.63
N ASN A 159 -8.38 0.47 -36.41
CA ASN A 159 -8.71 0.18 -37.81
C ASN A 159 -7.46 0.02 -38.68
N LEU A 160 -6.49 0.91 -38.56
CA LEU A 160 -5.21 0.80 -39.27
C LEU A 160 -4.52 -0.55 -38.99
N CYS A 161 -4.46 -0.96 -37.72
CA CYS A 161 -3.89 -2.25 -37.35
C CYS A 161 -4.68 -3.42 -37.93
N LYS A 162 -6.02 -3.34 -37.91
CA LYS A 162 -6.90 -4.35 -38.50
C LYS A 162 -6.65 -4.51 -40.00
N ASN A 163 -6.59 -3.39 -40.73
CA ASN A 163 -6.36 -3.37 -42.18
C ASN A 163 -4.96 -3.85 -42.55
N SER A 164 -3.99 -3.62 -41.66
CA SER A 164 -2.61 -4.12 -41.78
C SER A 164 -2.47 -5.60 -41.33
N ASN A 165 -3.56 -6.26 -40.94
CA ASN A 165 -3.58 -7.61 -40.38
C ASN A 165 -2.63 -7.78 -39.17
N ARG A 166 -2.51 -6.74 -38.34
CA ARG A 166 -1.68 -6.72 -37.13
C ARG A 166 -2.52 -6.80 -35.87
N LYS A 167 -1.97 -7.47 -34.86
CA LYS A 167 -2.60 -7.65 -33.54
C LYS A 167 -1.98 -6.73 -32.51
N LEU A 168 -2.84 -6.12 -31.70
CA LEU A 168 -2.48 -5.22 -30.61
C LEU A 168 -2.50 -5.95 -29.28
N TYR A 169 -1.47 -5.70 -28.47
CA TYR A 169 -1.52 -5.86 -27.03
C TYR A 169 -1.60 -4.45 -26.43
N VAL A 170 -2.75 -4.12 -25.85
CA VAL A 170 -2.94 -2.83 -25.18
C VAL A 170 -2.54 -2.96 -23.70
N LEU A 171 -1.65 -2.08 -23.25
CA LEU A 171 -1.22 -2.00 -21.85
C LEU A 171 -1.66 -0.66 -21.28
N ILE A 172 -2.29 -0.63 -20.11
CA ILE A 172 -2.72 0.62 -19.47
C ILE A 172 -2.24 0.63 -18.03
N ASP A 173 -1.37 1.57 -17.69
CA ASP A 173 -0.95 1.82 -16.30
C ASP A 173 -1.69 3.00 -15.68
N GLU A 174 -1.87 2.92 -14.36
CA GLU A 174 -2.60 3.88 -13.54
C GLU A 174 -3.97 4.27 -14.12
N TYR A 175 -4.75 3.25 -14.51
CA TYR A 175 -6.10 3.45 -15.07
C TYR A 175 -7.05 4.21 -14.13
N ASP A 176 -6.70 4.37 -12.86
CA ASP A 176 -7.52 5.00 -11.84
C ASP A 176 -6.94 6.35 -11.36
N ASN A 177 -5.91 6.89 -12.04
CA ASN A 177 -5.23 8.13 -11.63
C ASN A 177 -6.20 9.32 -11.44
N PHE A 178 -7.18 9.46 -12.32
CA PHE A 178 -8.21 10.52 -12.22
C PHE A 178 -9.16 10.29 -11.04
N ALA A 179 -9.64 9.07 -10.83
CA ALA A 179 -10.49 8.74 -9.68
C ALA A 179 -9.75 9.06 -8.36
N ASN A 180 -8.45 8.75 -8.32
CA ASN A 180 -7.58 9.04 -7.20
C ASN A 180 -7.45 10.54 -6.87
N THR A 181 -7.64 11.45 -7.81
CA THR A 181 -7.52 12.91 -7.56
C THR A 181 -8.86 13.53 -7.23
N VAL A 182 -9.93 13.05 -7.86
CA VAL A 182 -11.31 13.43 -7.51
C VAL A 182 -11.57 13.13 -6.04
N LEU A 183 -11.04 12.00 -5.55
CA LEU A 183 -11.03 11.65 -4.13
C LEU A 183 -10.35 12.67 -3.21
N SER A 184 -9.48 13.54 -3.73
CA SER A 184 -8.72 14.54 -2.96
C SER A 184 -9.24 15.98 -3.09
N THR A 185 -9.82 16.37 -4.23
CA THR A 185 -9.98 17.80 -4.56
C THR A 185 -11.41 18.34 -4.57
N SER A 186 -12.45 17.50 -4.76
CA SER A 186 -13.79 18.02 -5.04
C SER A 186 -14.87 17.17 -4.38
N GLY A 187 -15.82 17.82 -3.69
CA GLY A 187 -17.08 17.18 -3.31
C GLY A 187 -17.75 16.53 -4.53
N SER A 188 -18.55 15.50 -4.29
CA SER A 188 -19.12 14.54 -5.26
C SER A 188 -19.96 15.09 -6.43
N GLY A 189 -20.04 16.41 -6.62
CA GLY A 189 -20.78 17.08 -7.68
C GLY A 189 -20.09 17.09 -9.05
N ASP A 190 -18.79 17.43 -9.10
CA ASP A 190 -18.10 17.68 -10.39
C ASP A 190 -17.71 16.39 -11.13
N TYR A 191 -17.41 15.32 -10.40
CA TYR A 191 -17.13 14.01 -11.00
C TYR A 191 -18.35 13.38 -11.66
N LYS A 192 -19.54 13.59 -11.09
CA LYS A 192 -20.80 13.09 -11.65
C LYS A 192 -21.01 13.60 -13.09
N ASN A 193 -20.51 14.78 -13.44
CA ASN A 193 -20.64 15.31 -14.81
C ASN A 193 -19.63 14.70 -15.79
N LEU A 194 -18.49 14.20 -15.32
CA LEU A 194 -17.45 13.58 -16.15
C LEU A 194 -17.69 12.08 -16.37
N THR A 195 -18.29 11.42 -15.39
CA THR A 195 -18.55 9.97 -15.47
C THR A 195 -19.99 9.66 -15.87
N ARG A 196 -21.03 10.36 -15.39
CA ARG A 196 -22.40 10.04 -15.81
C ARG A 196 -22.64 10.45 -17.27
N GLY A 197 -22.99 9.50 -18.13
CA GLY A 197 -23.42 9.74 -19.52
C GLY A 197 -22.43 9.33 -20.62
N GLU A 198 -22.33 10.15 -21.69
CA GLU A 198 -21.47 9.99 -22.88
C GLU A 198 -20.06 10.59 -22.68
N GLY A 199 -19.48 10.52 -21.47
CA GLY A 199 -18.17 11.13 -21.18
C GLY A 199 -17.02 10.56 -22.03
N PHE A 200 -16.01 11.39 -22.33
CA PHE A 200 -14.87 11.04 -23.20
C PHE A 200 -14.14 9.75 -22.79
N PHE A 201 -14.06 9.48 -21.49
CA PHE A 201 -13.40 8.30 -20.96
C PHE A 201 -14.20 7.03 -21.26
N ARG A 202 -15.53 7.08 -21.16
CA ARG A 202 -16.43 5.97 -21.56
C ARG A 202 -16.31 5.70 -23.05
N ALA A 203 -16.29 6.75 -23.86
CA ALA A 203 -16.10 6.62 -25.31
C ALA A 203 -14.78 5.89 -25.63
N PHE A 204 -13.69 6.20 -24.93
CA PHE A 204 -12.40 5.53 -25.11
C PHE A 204 -12.47 4.02 -24.80
N PHE A 205 -13.05 3.63 -23.67
CA PHE A 205 -13.20 2.21 -23.31
C PHE A 205 -14.20 1.46 -24.20
N ASN A 206 -15.25 2.13 -24.69
CA ASN A 206 -16.15 1.56 -25.69
C ASN A 206 -15.40 1.18 -26.97
N VAL A 207 -14.48 2.04 -27.43
CA VAL A 207 -13.63 1.75 -28.59
C VAL A 207 -12.67 0.59 -28.32
N LEU A 208 -12.07 0.52 -27.12
CA LEU A 208 -11.28 -0.66 -26.73
C LEU A 208 -12.09 -1.94 -26.86
N LYS A 209 -13.32 -1.99 -26.30
CA LYS A 209 -14.20 -3.15 -26.45
C LYS A 209 -14.53 -3.43 -27.91
N GLY A 210 -14.88 -2.41 -28.69
CA GLY A 210 -15.16 -2.55 -30.12
C GLY A 210 -14.01 -3.23 -30.86
N GLY A 211 -12.78 -2.82 -30.57
CA GLY A 211 -11.55 -3.40 -31.13
C GLY A 211 -11.25 -4.84 -30.70
N THR A 212 -11.92 -5.37 -29.67
CA THR A 212 -11.83 -6.78 -29.24
C THR A 212 -12.84 -7.70 -29.94
N THR A 213 -13.83 -7.14 -30.64
CA THR A 213 -14.98 -7.89 -31.16
C THR A 213 -15.01 -7.97 -32.69
N GLY A 214 -15.51 -9.09 -33.22
CA GLY A 214 -15.71 -9.32 -34.65
C GLY A 214 -14.55 -10.03 -35.35
N SER A 215 -14.81 -10.47 -36.59
CA SER A 215 -13.78 -11.13 -37.40
C SER A 215 -12.61 -10.19 -37.69
N GLY A 216 -11.39 -10.67 -37.44
CA GLY A 216 -10.17 -9.89 -37.61
C GLY A 216 -9.94 -8.82 -36.55
N ALA A 217 -10.66 -8.83 -35.40
CA ALA A 217 -10.49 -7.87 -34.31
C ALA A 217 -8.99 -7.57 -34.01
N PRO A 218 -8.58 -6.29 -34.04
CA PRO A 218 -7.16 -5.91 -33.91
C PRO A 218 -6.65 -6.05 -32.47
N ILE A 219 -7.47 -5.83 -31.44
CA ILE A 219 -7.05 -5.95 -30.05
C ILE A 219 -7.19 -7.41 -29.63
N SER A 220 -6.05 -8.09 -29.44
CA SER A 220 -6.02 -9.48 -29.01
C SER A 220 -5.83 -9.62 -27.50
N ARG A 221 -5.14 -8.68 -26.87
CA ARG A 221 -4.83 -8.73 -25.44
C ARG A 221 -4.95 -7.32 -24.83
N LEU A 222 -5.39 -7.26 -23.58
CA LEU A 222 -5.44 -6.05 -22.77
C LEU A 222 -4.99 -6.37 -21.34
N PHE A 223 -4.04 -5.59 -20.81
CA PHE A 223 -3.62 -5.71 -19.41
C PHE A 223 -3.61 -4.33 -18.74
N ILE A 224 -4.46 -4.16 -17.73
CA ILE A 224 -4.72 -2.89 -17.06
C ILE A 224 -4.25 -2.97 -15.61
N THR A 225 -3.46 -1.99 -15.18
CA THR A 225 -2.97 -1.86 -13.81
C THR A 225 -3.43 -0.56 -13.14
N GLY A 226 -3.59 -0.61 -11.83
CA GLY A 226 -4.02 0.52 -10.99
C GLY A 226 -3.84 0.23 -9.50
N VAL A 227 -4.35 1.12 -8.65
CA VAL A 227 -4.25 1.01 -7.18
C VAL A 227 -5.59 0.94 -6.46
N SER A 228 -6.68 1.33 -7.11
CA SER A 228 -8.04 1.25 -6.60
C SER A 228 -8.90 0.36 -7.49
N PRO A 229 -9.95 -0.27 -6.93
CA PRO A 229 -10.89 -1.09 -7.68
C PRO A 229 -12.07 -0.26 -8.18
N ILE A 230 -11.99 1.07 -8.08
CA ILE A 230 -13.12 1.95 -8.40
C ILE A 230 -13.54 1.58 -9.82
N THR A 231 -14.72 0.95 -9.90
CA THR A 231 -15.34 0.69 -11.18
C THR A 231 -15.77 2.05 -11.61
N LEU A 232 -15.35 2.37 -12.79
CA LEU A 232 -16.00 3.42 -13.49
C LEU A 232 -17.31 2.80 -13.96
N ASP A 233 -18.33 2.50 -13.13
CA ASP A 233 -19.55 1.84 -13.65
C ASP A 233 -20.23 2.65 -14.77
N ASP A 234 -19.93 3.94 -14.77
CA ASP A 234 -20.17 4.91 -15.82
C ASP A 234 -19.38 4.68 -17.15
N VAL A 235 -18.23 4.00 -17.11
CA VAL A 235 -17.26 3.79 -18.21
C VAL A 235 -17.11 2.30 -18.57
N THR A 236 -17.27 1.38 -17.61
CA THR A 236 -17.10 -0.08 -17.75
C THR A 236 -18.40 -0.84 -17.97
N SER A 237 -19.59 -0.24 -17.79
CA SER A 237 -20.80 -0.81 -18.42
C SER A 237 -20.60 -0.98 -19.94
N GLY A 238 -19.77 -0.10 -20.52
CA GLY A 238 -19.20 -0.19 -21.86
C GLY A 238 -18.13 -1.27 -22.05
N PHE A 239 -17.38 -1.67 -21.00
CA PHE A 239 -16.22 -2.57 -21.02
C PHE A 239 -16.36 -3.77 -20.04
N ASN A 240 -17.49 -4.47 -20.05
CA ASN A 240 -17.77 -5.64 -19.17
C ASN A 240 -17.00 -6.94 -19.53
N ILE A 241 -15.91 -6.86 -20.31
CA ILE A 241 -15.14 -8.04 -20.76
C ILE A 241 -13.91 -8.31 -19.88
N GLY A 242 -13.54 -7.37 -19.02
CA GLY A 242 -12.34 -7.46 -18.20
C GLY A 242 -12.47 -8.40 -17.02
N LYS A 243 -11.52 -9.32 -16.86
CA LYS A 243 -11.40 -10.21 -15.70
C LYS A 243 -10.41 -9.62 -14.70
N ASN A 244 -10.88 -9.27 -13.51
CA ASN A 244 -10.01 -8.87 -12.40
C ASN A 244 -9.35 -10.10 -11.76
N ILE A 245 -8.03 -10.22 -11.92
CA ILE A 245 -7.22 -11.34 -11.40
C ILE A 245 -6.47 -10.99 -10.11
N SER A 246 -6.71 -9.81 -9.53
CA SER A 246 -5.97 -9.29 -8.37
C SER A 246 -6.04 -10.21 -7.15
N THR A 247 -7.18 -10.87 -6.90
CA THR A 247 -7.36 -11.77 -5.75
C THR A 247 -7.22 -13.25 -6.09
N ALA A 248 -6.84 -13.56 -7.34
CA ALA A 248 -6.66 -14.93 -7.80
C ALA A 248 -5.39 -15.55 -7.18
N PRO A 249 -5.47 -16.77 -6.61
CA PRO A 249 -4.35 -17.38 -5.89
C PRO A 249 -3.06 -17.52 -6.73
N GLY A 250 -3.21 -17.89 -8.00
CA GLY A 250 -2.09 -18.06 -8.93
C GLY A 250 -1.27 -16.77 -9.16
N PHE A 251 -1.86 -15.60 -8.92
CA PHE A 251 -1.22 -14.29 -9.12
C PHE A 251 -0.88 -13.59 -7.79
N ASN A 252 -1.01 -14.28 -6.64
CA ASN A 252 -0.64 -13.70 -5.36
C ASN A 252 0.84 -13.27 -5.38
N ARG A 253 1.72 -14.19 -5.76
CA ARG A 253 3.19 -14.03 -5.78
C ARG A 253 3.76 -13.40 -7.06
N MET A 254 2.89 -13.00 -8.00
CA MET A 254 3.33 -12.38 -9.26
C MET A 254 4.11 -11.09 -9.03
N LEU A 255 3.57 -10.26 -8.14
CA LEU A 255 4.20 -9.04 -7.64
C LEU A 255 4.44 -9.18 -6.15
N GLY A 256 5.45 -8.49 -5.62
CA GLY A 256 5.92 -8.72 -4.26
C GLY A 256 7.08 -9.70 -4.20
N PHE A 257 7.84 -9.64 -3.11
CA PHE A 257 8.94 -10.55 -2.84
C PHE A 257 8.55 -11.59 -1.81
N THR A 258 9.01 -12.80 -2.02
CA THR A 258 8.85 -13.88 -1.03
C THR A 258 10.04 -13.87 -0.08
N GLU A 259 9.95 -14.59 1.04
CA GLU A 259 11.08 -14.69 1.97
C GLU A 259 12.35 -15.21 1.26
N THR A 260 12.20 -16.16 0.33
CA THR A 260 13.31 -16.65 -0.51
C THR A 260 13.92 -15.53 -1.35
N ASP A 261 13.09 -14.73 -2.04
CA ASP A 261 13.57 -13.62 -2.86
C ASP A 261 14.38 -12.62 -2.00
N VAL A 262 13.90 -12.31 -0.79
CA VAL A 262 14.57 -11.39 0.14
C VAL A 262 15.88 -11.97 0.66
N LYS A 263 15.91 -13.25 1.03
CA LYS A 263 17.15 -13.94 1.42
C LYS A 263 18.21 -13.90 0.32
N GLU A 264 17.82 -14.19 -0.93
CA GLU A 264 18.72 -14.14 -2.08
C GLU A 264 19.27 -12.73 -2.34
N ILE A 265 18.43 -11.68 -2.18
CA ILE A 265 18.88 -10.28 -2.25
C ILE A 265 19.94 -9.99 -1.17
N ILE A 266 19.66 -10.34 0.09
CA ILE A 266 20.60 -10.10 1.20
C ILE A 266 21.91 -10.86 0.97
N ASP A 267 21.84 -12.14 0.65
CA ASP A 267 23.00 -13.00 0.41
C ASP A 267 23.87 -12.48 -0.74
N TYR A 268 23.25 -12.00 -1.83
CA TYR A 268 23.97 -11.40 -2.95
C TYR A 268 24.81 -10.19 -2.51
N TYR A 269 24.20 -9.23 -1.79
CA TYR A 269 24.91 -8.02 -1.36
C TYR A 269 25.90 -8.29 -0.20
N ARG A 270 25.66 -9.31 0.64
CA ARG A 270 26.64 -9.81 1.61
C ARG A 270 27.88 -10.38 0.92
N LYS A 271 27.71 -11.29 -0.04
CA LYS A 271 28.82 -11.88 -0.82
C LYS A 271 29.59 -10.84 -1.63
N SER A 272 28.94 -9.73 -1.97
CA SER A 272 29.54 -8.60 -2.67
C SER A 272 30.22 -7.59 -1.72
N GLY A 273 30.19 -7.81 -0.41
CA GLY A 273 30.81 -6.94 0.60
C GLY A 273 30.01 -5.70 0.99
N GLY A 274 28.80 -5.51 0.44
CA GLY A 274 27.94 -4.36 0.74
C GLY A 274 27.14 -4.50 2.05
N ILE A 275 26.97 -5.73 2.56
CA ILE A 275 26.24 -5.99 3.80
C ILE A 275 27.13 -6.73 4.80
N LYS A 276 27.23 -6.19 6.03
CA LYS A 276 28.05 -6.75 7.12
C LYS A 276 27.22 -7.54 8.14
N HIS A 277 25.98 -7.12 8.40
CA HIS A 277 25.06 -7.71 9.38
C HIS A 277 24.52 -9.07 8.91
N GLN A 278 24.26 -10.00 9.85
CA GLN A 278 23.81 -11.37 9.56
C GLN A 278 22.50 -11.39 8.75
N GLU A 279 22.37 -12.35 7.83
CA GLU A 279 21.17 -12.48 6.99
C GLU A 279 19.88 -12.53 7.81
N ASN A 280 19.86 -13.38 8.84
CA ASN A 280 18.69 -13.53 9.71
C ASN A 280 18.31 -12.25 10.45
N GLU A 281 19.28 -11.39 10.78
CA GLU A 281 19.03 -10.13 11.48
C GLU A 281 18.29 -9.14 10.58
N LEU A 282 18.80 -8.93 9.37
CA LEU A 282 18.16 -8.05 8.39
C LEU A 282 16.81 -8.60 7.92
N LEU A 283 16.72 -9.92 7.74
CA LEU A 283 15.47 -10.57 7.36
C LEU A 283 14.39 -10.39 8.44
N ASN A 284 14.75 -10.50 9.72
CA ASN A 284 13.80 -10.30 10.82
C ASN A 284 13.26 -8.85 10.83
N ILE A 285 14.14 -7.86 10.64
CA ILE A 285 13.73 -6.45 10.54
C ILE A 285 12.79 -6.27 9.34
N MET A 286 13.20 -6.68 8.14
CA MET A 286 12.36 -6.52 6.95
C MET A 286 11.06 -7.32 7.03
N THR A 287 11.02 -8.44 7.77
CA THR A 287 9.80 -9.22 7.99
C THR A 287 8.80 -8.43 8.82
N THR A 288 9.25 -7.82 9.92
CA THR A 288 8.42 -6.98 10.78
C THR A 288 7.90 -5.74 10.05
N TRP A 289 8.74 -5.13 9.22
CA TRP A 289 8.44 -3.82 8.62
C TRP A 289 7.77 -3.91 7.25
N TYR A 290 8.08 -4.91 6.42
CA TYR A 290 7.71 -4.88 4.99
C TYR A 290 6.93 -6.10 4.49
N ASN A 291 6.78 -7.17 5.29
CA ASN A 291 6.13 -8.43 4.90
C ASN A 291 4.61 -8.45 5.22
N ASN A 292 4.04 -9.65 5.30
CA ASN A 292 2.67 -10.02 5.67
C ASN A 292 1.58 -9.67 4.66
N TYR A 293 1.94 -9.25 3.45
CA TYR A 293 0.95 -9.05 2.40
C TYR A 293 0.46 -10.38 1.82
N ALA A 294 -0.85 -10.55 1.76
CA ALA A 294 -1.55 -11.64 1.12
C ALA A 294 -2.82 -11.09 0.49
N PHE A 295 -2.92 -11.26 -0.83
CA PHE A 295 -4.00 -10.68 -1.64
C PHE A 295 -5.04 -11.72 -2.05
N SER A 296 -4.90 -12.96 -1.59
CA SER A 296 -5.84 -14.04 -1.85
C SER A 296 -6.13 -14.83 -0.59
N LYS A 297 -7.39 -15.25 -0.42
CA LYS A 297 -7.79 -16.16 0.67
C LYS A 297 -7.15 -17.55 0.61
N LYS A 298 -6.55 -17.91 -0.53
CA LYS A 298 -5.76 -19.13 -0.71
C LYS A 298 -4.29 -18.81 -0.99
N ALA A 299 -3.79 -17.67 -0.48
CA ALA A 299 -2.39 -17.33 -0.59
C ALA A 299 -1.53 -18.43 0.04
N ASN A 300 -0.44 -18.79 -0.64
CA ASN A 300 0.58 -19.67 -0.10
C ASN A 300 1.79 -18.82 0.29
N GLY A 301 1.84 -18.45 1.56
CA GLY A 301 2.82 -17.51 2.10
C GLY A 301 2.44 -16.05 1.91
N THR A 302 3.17 -15.19 2.61
CA THR A 302 3.05 -13.74 2.55
C THR A 302 4.13 -13.13 1.66
N LEU A 303 3.98 -11.84 1.39
CA LEU A 303 4.84 -11.10 0.49
C LEU A 303 5.38 -9.86 1.18
N PHE A 304 6.62 -9.53 0.82
CA PHE A 304 7.27 -8.26 1.11
C PHE A 304 6.95 -7.26 0.00
N ASN A 305 6.84 -5.99 0.37
CA ASN A 305 6.82 -4.89 -0.60
C ASN A 305 8.23 -4.75 -1.23
N PRO A 306 8.37 -4.89 -2.57
CA PRO A 306 9.67 -4.86 -3.25
C PRO A 306 10.45 -3.55 -3.08
N ASP A 307 9.75 -2.42 -3.15
CA ASP A 307 10.37 -1.10 -3.10
C ASP A 307 10.90 -0.81 -1.69
N MET A 308 10.16 -1.20 -0.64
CA MET A 308 10.62 -1.06 0.75
C MET A 308 11.83 -1.96 1.05
N VAL A 309 11.89 -3.17 0.47
CA VAL A 309 13.07 -4.03 0.57
C VAL A 309 14.27 -3.38 -0.11
N PHE A 310 14.12 -2.86 -1.34
CA PHE A 310 15.24 -2.20 -2.02
C PHE A 310 15.63 -0.87 -1.38
N TYR A 311 14.67 -0.11 -0.84
CA TYR A 311 14.92 1.08 -0.03
C TYR A 311 15.83 0.74 1.16
N PHE A 312 15.48 -0.29 1.94
CA PHE A 312 16.29 -0.73 3.07
C PHE A 312 17.72 -1.09 2.65
N ILE A 313 17.86 -1.89 1.59
CA ILE A 313 19.17 -2.33 1.11
C ILE A 313 20.00 -1.15 0.56
N ASP A 314 19.36 -0.20 -0.14
CA ASP A 314 20.01 1.02 -0.64
C ASP A 314 20.48 1.91 0.49
N GLN A 315 19.60 2.26 1.43
CA GLN A 315 19.97 3.07 2.60
C GLN A 315 21.05 2.40 3.43
N TYR A 316 20.98 1.08 3.61
CA TYR A 316 21.97 0.34 4.35
C TYR A 316 23.37 0.47 3.72
N ILE A 317 23.46 0.28 2.41
CA ILE A 317 24.73 0.31 1.69
C ILE A 317 25.27 1.74 1.61
N GLN A 318 24.42 2.74 1.39
CA GLN A 318 24.85 4.15 1.36
C GLN A 318 25.30 4.67 2.73
N GLY A 319 24.64 4.21 3.81
CA GLY A 319 24.93 4.60 5.19
C GLY A 319 25.99 3.75 5.91
N ASP A 320 26.51 2.71 5.27
CA ASP A 320 27.41 1.70 5.86
C ASP A 320 26.89 1.07 7.17
N GLY A 321 25.57 0.86 7.27
CA GLY A 321 24.95 0.48 8.53
C GLY A 321 23.43 0.37 8.45
N MET A 322 22.76 0.22 9.59
CA MET A 322 21.29 0.22 9.62
C MET A 322 20.74 1.57 9.16
N PRO A 323 19.65 1.62 8.36
CA PRO A 323 19.02 2.89 8.01
C PRO A 323 18.45 3.60 9.24
N ASP A 324 18.59 4.93 9.28
CA ASP A 324 18.01 5.78 10.33
C ASP A 324 16.46 5.85 10.23
N ASP A 325 15.94 5.80 9.01
CA ASP A 325 14.50 5.77 8.71
C ASP A 325 14.16 4.46 7.99
N LEU A 326 13.19 3.72 8.50
CA LEU A 326 12.72 2.47 7.90
C LEU A 326 11.45 2.65 7.06
N ILE A 327 10.89 3.85 7.01
CA ILE A 327 9.69 4.13 6.22
C ILE A 327 10.08 4.90 4.97
N ASP A 328 9.97 4.22 3.83
CA ASP A 328 10.05 4.92 2.56
C ASP A 328 8.89 5.92 2.40
N ARG A 329 9.21 7.20 2.23
CA ARG A 329 8.21 8.25 1.99
C ARG A 329 7.38 7.99 0.73
N ASN A 330 7.89 7.23 -0.23
CA ASN A 330 7.21 6.87 -1.47
C ASN A 330 6.05 5.88 -1.31
N VAL A 331 5.93 5.21 -0.15
CA VAL A 331 4.77 4.35 0.14
C VAL A 331 3.62 5.11 0.81
N ARG A 332 3.83 6.36 1.23
CA ARG A 332 2.79 7.21 1.83
C ARG A 332 1.68 7.47 0.82
N ILE A 333 0.44 7.18 1.21
CA ILE A 333 -0.75 7.59 0.47
C ILE A 333 -1.08 9.03 0.86
N ASP A 334 -1.53 9.81 -0.12
CA ASP A 334 -2.00 11.18 0.09
C ASP A 334 -3.16 11.22 1.10
N TYR A 335 -2.92 11.90 2.22
CA TYR A 335 -3.85 12.06 3.34
C TYR A 335 -5.16 12.72 2.92
N GLY A 336 -5.11 13.66 1.96
CA GLY A 336 -6.31 14.33 1.45
C GLY A 336 -7.32 13.34 0.86
N LYS A 337 -6.84 12.19 0.35
CA LYS A 337 -7.69 11.16 -0.26
C LYS A 337 -8.51 10.38 0.76
N LEU A 338 -7.92 10.03 1.90
CA LEU A 338 -8.62 9.29 2.95
C LEU A 338 -9.56 10.19 3.75
N ARG A 339 -9.21 11.48 3.90
CA ARG A 339 -10.01 12.51 4.59
C ARG A 339 -11.48 12.50 4.15
N HIS A 340 -11.74 12.59 2.84
CA HIS A 340 -13.11 12.65 2.30
C HIS A 340 -13.92 11.35 2.50
N LEU A 341 -13.26 10.28 2.93
CA LEU A 341 -13.87 8.96 3.14
C LEU A 341 -14.25 8.71 4.59
N ILE A 342 -13.67 9.50 5.50
CA ILE A 342 -13.85 9.38 6.95
C ILE A 342 -14.62 10.57 7.53
N ILE A 343 -14.69 11.68 6.79
CA ILE A 343 -15.33 12.93 7.20
C ILE A 343 -16.48 13.25 6.23
N VAL A 344 -17.61 13.65 6.79
CA VAL A 344 -18.76 14.21 6.10
C VAL A 344 -18.91 15.66 6.54
N ASP A 345 -18.81 16.57 5.58
CA ASP A 345 -19.23 17.96 5.77
C ASP A 345 -20.73 18.04 5.47
N ARG A 346 -21.55 18.29 6.50
CA ARG A 346 -22.95 18.68 6.35
C ARG A 346 -23.14 20.01 7.05
N ASP A 347 -23.62 21.00 6.29
CA ASP A 347 -24.01 22.32 6.80
C ASP A 347 -22.89 23.06 7.54
N GLY A 348 -21.62 22.90 7.09
CA GLY A 348 -20.45 23.53 7.70
C GLY A 348 -19.98 22.85 8.99
N VAL A 349 -20.56 21.70 9.34
CA VAL A 349 -20.15 20.87 10.47
C VAL A 349 -19.49 19.59 9.96
N VAL A 350 -18.18 19.52 10.18
CA VAL A 350 -17.33 18.37 9.89
C VAL A 350 -17.64 17.25 10.90
N ARG A 351 -18.29 16.15 10.47
CA ARG A 351 -18.56 14.97 11.31
C ARG A 351 -17.95 13.72 10.70
N SER A 352 -17.41 12.82 11.51
CA SER A 352 -16.94 11.54 10.99
C SER A 352 -18.11 10.69 10.46
N ASN A 353 -17.98 10.06 9.29
CA ASN A 353 -18.90 8.96 8.93
C ASN A 353 -18.47 7.69 9.69
N GLY A 354 -19.32 6.66 9.68
CA GLY A 354 -19.03 5.38 10.34
C GLY A 354 -17.71 4.71 9.90
N ASN A 355 -17.07 5.17 8.82
CA ASN A 355 -15.78 4.65 8.37
C ASN A 355 -14.62 5.08 9.27
N PHE A 356 -14.70 6.23 9.95
CA PHE A 356 -13.72 6.59 10.98
C PHE A 356 -13.74 5.59 12.13
N SER A 357 -14.93 5.18 12.57
CA SER A 357 -15.08 4.13 13.60
C SER A 357 -14.52 2.80 13.13
N LYS A 358 -14.61 2.47 11.84
CA LYS A 358 -13.99 1.26 11.28
C LYS A 358 -12.47 1.31 11.22
N LEU A 359 -11.88 2.46 10.89
CA LEU A 359 -10.42 2.64 11.00
C LEU A 359 -9.94 2.45 12.42
N ARG A 360 -10.69 2.98 13.38
CA ARG A 360 -10.42 2.79 14.80
C ARG A 360 -10.54 1.32 15.21
N GLU A 361 -11.61 0.63 14.80
CA GLU A 361 -11.81 -0.81 15.05
C GLU A 361 -10.63 -1.64 14.51
N VAL A 362 -10.10 -1.32 13.33
CA VAL A 362 -8.92 -2.00 12.77
C VAL A 362 -7.69 -1.85 13.67
N ILE A 363 -7.51 -0.72 14.34
CA ILE A 363 -6.40 -0.49 15.26
C ILE A 363 -6.66 -1.12 16.63
N GLU A 364 -7.91 -1.04 17.11
CA GLU A 364 -8.33 -1.55 18.42
C GLU A 364 -8.36 -3.07 18.45
N GLU A 365 -9.11 -3.66 17.53
CA GLU A 365 -9.35 -5.10 17.46
C GLU A 365 -8.28 -5.83 16.63
N LYS A 366 -7.37 -5.09 15.97
CA LYS A 366 -6.30 -5.59 15.07
C LYS A 366 -6.78 -6.37 13.84
N GLU A 367 -8.07 -6.65 13.75
CA GLU A 367 -8.69 -7.36 12.66
C GLU A 367 -10.06 -6.77 12.31
N ILE A 368 -10.48 -7.02 11.06
CA ILE A 368 -11.85 -6.76 10.63
C ILE A 368 -12.37 -7.92 9.78
N LEU A 369 -13.56 -8.41 10.12
CA LEU A 369 -14.22 -9.50 9.39
C LEU A 369 -15.08 -8.95 8.25
N GLN A 370 -14.75 -9.33 7.03
CA GLN A 370 -15.44 -8.91 5.81
C GLN A 370 -16.02 -10.09 5.02
N PRO A 371 -17.25 -10.03 4.50
CA PRO A 371 -17.78 -11.09 3.64
C PRO A 371 -16.92 -11.37 2.40
N GLY A 372 -16.23 -10.34 1.90
CA GLY A 372 -15.31 -10.43 0.77
C GLY A 372 -14.67 -9.08 0.47
N ILE A 373 -13.77 -9.07 -0.53
CA ILE A 373 -13.25 -7.84 -1.12
C ILE A 373 -14.07 -7.54 -2.38
N ALA A 374 -14.61 -6.33 -2.46
CA ALA A 374 -15.31 -5.87 -3.66
C ALA A 374 -14.34 -5.86 -4.85
N LYS A 375 -14.77 -6.44 -5.98
CA LYS A 375 -13.95 -6.47 -7.22
C LYS A 375 -14.01 -5.16 -8.00
N GLY A 376 -15.02 -4.35 -7.68
CA GLY A 376 -15.13 -2.94 -8.01
C GLY A 376 -16.46 -2.36 -7.58
N PHE A 377 -16.52 -1.03 -7.48
CA PHE A 377 -17.68 -0.23 -7.06
C PHE A 377 -17.56 1.20 -7.59
N PRO A 378 -18.69 1.89 -7.84
CA PRO A 378 -18.69 3.25 -8.36
C PRO A 378 -18.24 4.26 -7.30
N LEU A 379 -17.82 5.45 -7.74
CA LEU A 379 -17.28 6.46 -6.83
C LEU A 379 -18.32 6.97 -5.82
N ASP A 380 -19.60 7.00 -6.16
CA ASP A 380 -20.67 7.44 -5.26
C ASP A 380 -21.01 6.42 -4.15
N GLU A 381 -20.65 5.15 -4.33
CA GLU A 381 -20.75 4.10 -3.30
C GLU A 381 -19.48 3.99 -2.45
N LEU A 382 -18.51 4.89 -2.63
CA LEU A 382 -17.22 4.78 -1.96
C LEU A 382 -17.31 5.04 -0.44
N GLN A 383 -18.32 5.81 -0.01
CA GLN A 383 -18.61 6.00 1.41
C GLN A 383 -19.24 4.77 2.07
N GLU A 384 -19.71 3.78 1.29
CA GLU A 384 -20.22 2.54 1.85
C GLU A 384 -19.12 1.77 2.55
N THR A 385 -19.41 1.26 3.75
CA THR A 385 -18.40 0.68 4.63
C THR A 385 -17.64 -0.50 4.01
N ASN A 386 -18.33 -1.37 3.26
CA ASN A 386 -17.67 -2.51 2.61
C ASN A 386 -16.72 -2.07 1.47
N ASN A 387 -17.11 -1.04 0.72
CA ASN A 387 -16.31 -0.47 -0.35
C ASN A 387 -15.11 0.29 0.20
N PHE A 388 -15.30 1.06 1.26
CA PHE A 388 -14.22 1.71 2.00
C PHE A 388 -13.18 0.69 2.50
N ILE A 389 -13.60 -0.40 3.14
CA ILE A 389 -12.67 -1.43 3.64
C ILE A 389 -11.98 -2.17 2.49
N SER A 390 -12.69 -2.42 1.39
CA SER A 390 -12.08 -2.96 0.17
C SER A 390 -11.02 -1.99 -0.39
N LEU A 391 -11.27 -0.68 -0.37
CA LEU A 391 -10.31 0.33 -0.82
C LEU A 391 -9.04 0.32 0.04
N LEU A 392 -9.17 0.23 1.38
CA LEU A 392 -8.02 0.08 2.28
C LEU A 392 -7.17 -1.16 1.91
N PHE A 393 -7.81 -2.27 1.54
CA PHE A 393 -7.12 -3.46 1.06
C PHE A 393 -6.34 -3.21 -0.25
N TYR A 394 -6.94 -2.60 -1.27
CA TYR A 394 -6.24 -2.32 -2.53
C TYR A 394 -5.11 -1.28 -2.40
N PHE A 395 -5.27 -0.35 -1.47
CA PHE A 395 -4.23 0.60 -1.07
C PHE A 395 -3.08 -0.05 -0.28
N GLY A 396 -3.20 -1.32 0.10
CA GLY A 396 -2.18 -2.03 0.88
C GLY A 396 -2.15 -1.63 2.33
N LEU A 397 -3.21 -0.98 2.80
CA LEU A 397 -3.40 -0.67 4.21
C LEU A 397 -3.94 -1.89 4.97
N LEU A 398 -4.75 -2.72 4.30
CA LEU A 398 -5.20 -4.00 4.83
C LEU A 398 -4.70 -5.18 3.98
N THR A 399 -4.54 -6.33 4.62
CA THR A 399 -4.14 -7.60 4.00
C THR A 399 -5.03 -8.74 4.49
N ILE A 400 -5.12 -9.84 3.74
CA ILE A 400 -5.86 -11.03 4.17
C ILE A 400 -4.98 -11.88 5.08
N GLU A 401 -5.35 -12.03 6.34
CA GLU A 401 -4.67 -12.94 7.27
C GLU A 401 -5.26 -14.35 7.20
N GLY A 402 -6.58 -14.46 7.00
CA GLY A 402 -7.24 -15.75 6.96
C GLY A 402 -8.73 -15.68 6.64
N VAL A 403 -9.41 -16.79 6.89
CA VAL A 403 -10.86 -16.91 6.73
C VAL A 403 -11.46 -17.43 8.03
N GLU A 404 -12.43 -16.71 8.57
CA GLU A 404 -13.20 -17.10 9.75
C GLU A 404 -14.69 -17.08 9.45
N ARG A 405 -15.38 -18.20 9.70
CA ARG A 405 -16.85 -18.33 9.51
C ARG A 405 -17.31 -17.81 8.14
N ASN A 406 -16.57 -18.16 7.08
CA ASN A 406 -16.77 -17.71 5.69
C ASN A 406 -16.58 -16.20 5.43
N LYS A 407 -16.02 -15.45 6.37
CA LYS A 407 -15.59 -14.06 6.20
C LYS A 407 -14.06 -14.00 6.10
N LEU A 408 -13.55 -13.10 5.28
CA LEU A 408 -12.15 -12.73 5.26
C LEU A 408 -11.81 -12.01 6.55
N ARG A 409 -10.75 -12.46 7.22
CA ARG A 409 -10.11 -11.70 8.30
C ARG A 409 -9.04 -10.82 7.68
N LEU A 410 -9.24 -9.51 7.78
CA LEU A 410 -8.30 -8.51 7.28
C LEU A 410 -7.56 -7.88 8.46
N THR A 411 -6.27 -7.63 8.30
CA THR A 411 -5.42 -7.00 9.32
C THR A 411 -4.48 -5.95 8.69
N VAL A 412 -3.82 -5.16 9.53
CA VAL A 412 -2.71 -4.29 9.12
C VAL A 412 -1.49 -5.18 8.87
N PRO A 413 -0.86 -5.14 7.69
CA PRO A 413 0.18 -6.11 7.33
C PRO A 413 1.43 -5.99 8.20
N ASN A 414 1.95 -4.80 8.40
CA ASN A 414 3.28 -4.62 8.98
C ASN A 414 3.43 -3.28 9.71
N GLU A 415 4.57 -3.11 10.37
CA GLU A 415 4.87 -1.94 11.19
C GLU A 415 4.89 -0.63 10.37
N THR A 416 5.38 -0.67 9.11
CA THR A 416 5.33 0.50 8.23
C THR A 416 3.89 0.96 8.03
N VAL A 417 2.99 0.06 7.64
CA VAL A 417 1.58 0.41 7.41
C VAL A 417 0.87 0.83 8.70
N LYS A 418 1.19 0.20 9.83
CA LYS A 418 0.65 0.57 11.14
C LYS A 418 0.99 2.00 11.53
N ARG A 419 2.24 2.42 11.30
CA ARG A 419 2.68 3.80 11.53
C ARG A 419 1.98 4.79 10.59
N LEU A 420 1.80 4.42 9.32
CA LEU A 420 1.01 5.22 8.39
C LEU A 420 -0.44 5.38 8.87
N PHE A 421 -1.06 4.34 9.44
CA PHE A 421 -2.38 4.44 10.07
C PHE A 421 -2.41 5.40 11.25
N TYR A 422 -1.40 5.37 12.13
CA TYR A 422 -1.33 6.32 13.25
C TYR A 422 -1.21 7.76 12.76
N GLU A 423 -0.35 8.02 11.77
CA GLU A 423 -0.27 9.33 11.13
C GLU A 423 -1.60 9.75 10.45
N TYR A 424 -2.36 8.81 9.86
CA TYR A 424 -3.67 9.09 9.27
C TYR A 424 -4.69 9.53 10.33
N ILE A 425 -4.78 8.82 11.43
CA ILE A 425 -5.71 9.13 12.52
C ILE A 425 -5.34 10.45 13.18
N GLU A 426 -4.06 10.65 13.46
CA GLU A 426 -3.52 11.86 14.07
C GLU A 426 -3.88 13.11 13.27
N LYS A 427 -3.72 13.07 11.94
CA LYS A 427 -4.11 14.18 11.06
C LYS A 427 -5.62 14.39 10.99
N GLY A 428 -6.40 13.32 10.92
CA GLY A 428 -7.87 13.42 10.96
C GLY A 428 -8.37 14.08 12.24
N TYR A 429 -7.70 13.81 13.35
CA TYR A 429 -7.93 14.42 14.65
C TYR A 429 -7.55 15.92 14.70
N ARG A 430 -6.46 16.33 14.05
CA ARG A 430 -6.10 17.76 13.89
C ARG A 430 -7.15 18.55 13.12
N GLU A 431 -7.53 18.05 11.95
CA GLU A 431 -8.39 18.80 11.02
C GLU A 431 -9.83 18.97 11.52
N THR A 432 -10.30 18.06 12.37
CA THR A 432 -11.63 18.14 12.98
C THR A 432 -11.65 19.07 14.19
N ASN A 433 -10.53 19.72 14.54
CA ASN A 433 -10.29 20.44 15.81
C ASN A 433 -10.64 19.59 17.04
N VAL A 434 -10.69 18.27 16.88
CA VAL A 434 -10.92 17.36 18.00
C VAL A 434 -9.61 17.25 18.81
N PHE A 435 -8.44 17.51 18.20
CA PHE A 435 -7.12 17.44 18.84
C PHE A 435 -6.08 18.38 18.24
N ASN A 436 -5.11 18.85 19.03
CA ASN A 436 -3.91 19.52 18.51
C ASN A 436 -2.68 19.10 19.32
N ILE A 437 -1.73 18.38 18.68
CA ILE A 437 -0.51 17.88 19.34
C ILE A 437 0.67 18.76 18.93
N ASP A 438 1.42 19.23 19.94
CA ASP A 438 2.74 19.81 19.74
C ASP A 438 3.76 18.68 19.55
N LEU A 439 4.11 18.40 18.29
CA LEU A 439 5.03 17.32 17.93
C LEU A 439 6.44 17.55 18.46
N SER A 440 6.87 18.81 18.62
CA SER A 440 8.19 19.11 19.15
C SER A 440 8.24 18.70 20.62
N ARG A 441 7.28 19.19 21.41
CA ARG A 441 7.17 18.83 22.82
C ARG A 441 6.97 17.32 23.00
N TYR A 442 6.13 16.70 22.18
CA TYR A 442 5.94 15.25 22.22
C TYR A 442 7.24 14.48 21.95
N GLY A 443 8.03 14.90 20.95
CA GLY A 443 9.32 14.29 20.62
C GLY A 443 10.32 14.36 21.77
N ASP A 444 10.44 15.53 22.42
CA ASP A 444 11.30 15.70 23.59
C ASP A 444 10.87 14.78 24.75
N LEU A 445 9.56 14.68 25.01
CA LEU A 445 9.02 13.80 26.07
C LEU A 445 9.25 12.31 25.78
N MET A 446 9.15 11.89 24.52
CA MET A 446 9.47 10.53 24.10
C MET A 446 10.96 10.22 24.27
N SER A 447 11.83 11.17 23.92
CA SER A 447 13.28 11.05 24.10
C SER A 447 13.65 10.93 25.59
N ASP A 448 13.14 11.84 26.43
CA ASP A 448 13.32 11.82 27.88
C ASP A 448 12.86 10.50 28.50
N MET A 449 11.74 9.95 28.04
CA MET A 449 11.30 8.62 28.43
C MET A 449 12.32 7.55 28.01
N ALA A 450 12.75 7.54 26.75
CA ALA A 450 13.60 6.45 26.25
C ALA A 450 15.04 6.43 26.74
N TYR A 451 15.64 7.60 26.93
CA TYR A 451 17.06 7.72 27.28
C TYR A 451 17.27 7.97 28.78
N ASP A 452 16.34 8.68 29.45
CA ASP A 452 16.47 9.05 30.87
C ASP A 452 15.48 8.32 31.80
N GLY A 453 14.53 7.56 31.25
CA GLY A 453 13.51 6.87 32.04
C GLY A 453 12.42 7.81 32.57
N LYS A 454 12.37 9.07 32.11
CA LYS A 454 11.41 10.09 32.57
C LYS A 454 10.06 9.91 31.88
N TRP A 455 9.34 8.86 32.24
CA TRP A 455 8.05 8.50 31.62
C TRP A 455 6.87 9.36 32.10
N ARG A 456 6.89 9.88 33.33
CA ARG A 456 5.75 10.61 33.94
C ARG A 456 5.29 11.82 33.09
N PRO A 457 6.18 12.70 32.62
CA PRO A 457 5.79 13.86 31.83
C PRO A 457 5.06 13.50 30.51
N LEU A 458 5.47 12.44 29.83
CA LEU A 458 4.83 11.97 28.60
C LEU A 458 3.39 11.52 28.86
N PHE A 459 3.19 10.61 29.83
CA PHE A 459 1.85 10.10 30.12
C PHE A 459 0.93 11.20 30.65
N ALA A 460 1.44 12.16 31.43
CA ALA A 460 0.68 13.33 31.84
C ALA A 460 0.22 14.15 30.62
N TYR A 461 1.13 14.44 29.69
CA TYR A 461 0.81 15.16 28.46
C TYR A 461 -0.24 14.44 27.60
N ILE A 462 -0.08 13.14 27.36
CA ILE A 462 -1.04 12.34 26.60
C ILE A 462 -2.42 12.32 27.29
N CYS A 463 -2.46 12.19 28.62
CA CYS A 463 -3.73 12.21 29.36
C CYS A 463 -4.41 13.59 29.39
N GLU A 464 -3.64 14.69 29.39
CA GLU A 464 -4.20 16.04 29.23
C GLU A 464 -4.89 16.18 27.87
N LEU A 465 -4.25 15.73 26.79
CA LEU A 465 -4.85 15.73 25.45
C LEU A 465 -6.16 14.92 25.38
N MET A 466 -6.23 13.79 26.09
CA MET A 466 -7.46 12.99 26.19
C MET A 466 -8.59 13.73 26.92
N LYS A 467 -8.26 14.51 27.96
CA LYS A 467 -9.24 15.25 28.76
C LYS A 467 -9.80 16.49 28.05
N GLU A 468 -8.95 17.21 27.31
CA GLU A 468 -9.30 18.47 26.66
C GLU A 468 -10.16 18.28 25.39
N SER A 469 -10.07 17.10 24.77
CA SER A 469 -10.87 16.78 23.59
C SER A 469 -12.33 16.47 23.94
N MET A 470 -13.25 17.40 23.67
CA MET A 470 -14.70 17.21 23.93
C MET A 470 -15.28 16.01 23.18
N GLY A 471 -14.86 15.78 21.92
CA GLY A 471 -15.32 14.64 21.11
C GLY A 471 -14.84 13.29 21.63
N LEU A 472 -13.73 13.26 22.38
CA LEU A 472 -13.22 12.02 22.97
C LEU A 472 -13.94 11.57 24.22
N ARG A 473 -14.45 12.51 25.03
CA ARG A 473 -15.09 12.14 26.29
C ARG A 473 -16.25 11.18 26.07
N ASP A 474 -16.97 11.38 24.96
CA ASP A 474 -18.07 10.53 24.51
C ASP A 474 -17.60 9.20 23.89
N LEU A 475 -16.33 9.13 23.47
CA LEU A 475 -15.69 7.96 22.84
C LEU A 475 -14.93 7.06 23.82
N VAL A 476 -14.66 7.53 25.04
CA VAL A 476 -14.01 6.76 26.12
C VAL A 476 -15.07 6.00 26.93
N THR A 477 -15.44 4.83 26.42
CA THR A 477 -16.50 3.98 26.99
C THR A 477 -15.97 2.79 27.79
N GLY A 478 -14.64 2.59 27.83
CA GLY A 478 -14.01 1.49 28.55
C GLY A 478 -12.49 1.39 28.40
N GLU A 479 -11.91 0.32 28.94
CA GLU A 479 -10.46 0.08 28.95
C GLU A 479 -9.86 0.04 27.53
N LYS A 480 -10.50 -0.70 26.61
CA LYS A 480 -10.09 -0.79 25.19
C LYS A 480 -9.96 0.58 24.52
N SER A 481 -10.88 1.51 24.80
CA SER A 481 -10.83 2.85 24.23
C SER A 481 -9.62 3.67 24.69
N ILE A 482 -9.16 3.45 25.93
CA ILE A 482 -7.94 4.09 26.46
C ILE A 482 -6.70 3.44 25.87
N GLN A 483 -6.67 2.11 25.76
CA GLN A 483 -5.58 1.38 25.12
C GLN A 483 -5.39 1.84 23.68
N ALA A 484 -6.47 1.96 22.91
CA ALA A 484 -6.47 2.49 21.55
C ALA A 484 -5.81 3.86 21.46
N PHE A 485 -6.21 4.75 22.37
CA PHE A 485 -5.68 6.10 22.43
C PHE A 485 -4.18 6.07 22.71
N LEU A 486 -3.75 5.38 23.77
CA LEU A 486 -2.32 5.28 24.10
C LEU A 486 -1.53 4.63 22.96
N ASN A 487 -2.06 3.63 22.26
CA ASN A 487 -1.43 3.01 21.10
C ASN A 487 -1.15 4.00 19.97
N VAL A 488 -2.14 4.84 19.61
CA VAL A 488 -1.97 5.84 18.55
C VAL A 488 -0.85 6.80 18.91
N TYR A 489 -0.84 7.32 20.15
CA TYR A 489 0.13 8.34 20.55
C TYR A 489 1.52 7.77 20.77
N LEU A 490 1.65 6.65 21.48
CA LEU A 490 2.95 6.01 21.67
C LEU A 490 3.53 5.50 20.34
N GLY A 491 2.68 5.13 19.39
CA GLY A 491 3.06 4.68 18.06
C GLY A 491 3.48 5.79 17.08
N LEU A 492 3.38 7.08 17.45
CA LEU A 492 3.88 8.17 16.62
C LEU A 492 5.41 8.25 16.60
N SER A 493 6.09 7.68 17.61
CA SER A 493 7.55 7.60 17.69
C SER A 493 8.08 6.26 17.20
N ASP A 494 9.26 6.26 16.60
CA ASP A 494 10.05 5.11 16.13
C ASP A 494 10.99 4.51 17.16
N LEU A 495 11.13 5.12 18.33
CA LEU A 495 11.96 4.60 19.43
C LEU A 495 11.48 3.24 19.94
N TYR A 496 10.19 2.95 19.82
CA TYR A 496 9.58 1.70 20.29
C TYR A 496 8.69 1.03 19.24
N LEU A 497 8.68 -0.30 19.26
CA LEU A 497 7.62 -1.11 18.66
C LEU A 497 6.53 -1.33 19.71
N ILE A 498 5.33 -0.82 19.44
CA ILE A 498 4.20 -0.89 20.39
C ILE A 498 3.43 -2.19 20.18
N HIS A 499 3.45 -3.07 21.18
CA HIS A 499 2.67 -4.30 21.19
C HIS A 499 1.50 -4.16 22.16
N SER A 500 0.28 -4.09 21.63
CA SER A 500 -0.94 -4.17 22.45
C SER A 500 -1.34 -5.62 22.68
N GLU A 501 -1.99 -5.92 23.81
CA GLU A 501 -2.45 -7.28 24.18
C GLU A 501 -1.41 -8.36 23.86
N LYS A 502 -0.16 -8.16 24.30
CA LYS A 502 0.94 -9.09 23.99
C LYS A 502 0.76 -10.33 24.85
N GLU A 503 0.62 -11.50 24.22
CA GLU A 503 0.60 -12.77 24.95
C GLU A 503 1.95 -12.99 25.64
N LEU A 504 1.91 -13.06 26.98
CA LEU A 504 3.05 -13.33 27.84
C LEU A 504 2.71 -14.51 28.74
N SER A 505 3.72 -15.08 29.39
CA SER A 505 3.58 -16.23 30.28
C SER A 505 2.39 -16.13 31.26
N LYS A 506 1.25 -16.76 30.91
CA LYS A 506 -0.05 -16.80 31.62
C LYS A 506 -0.89 -15.49 31.63
N GLY A 507 -0.85 -14.70 30.56
CA GLY A 507 -1.82 -13.62 30.34
C GLY A 507 -1.46 -12.70 29.18
N TYR A 508 -2.15 -11.56 29.07
CA TYR A 508 -1.93 -10.57 28.02
C TYR A 508 -1.59 -9.23 28.68
N ALA A 509 -0.40 -8.69 28.38
CA ALA A 509 -0.07 -7.33 28.81
C ALA A 509 -0.76 -6.32 27.92
N ASP A 510 -1.34 -5.28 28.52
CA ASP A 510 -2.10 -4.29 27.77
C ASP A 510 -1.23 -3.56 26.75
N LEU A 511 -0.06 -3.05 27.18
CA LEU A 511 0.94 -2.48 26.28
C LEU A 511 2.35 -2.92 26.66
N PHE A 512 3.14 -3.30 25.66
CA PHE A 512 4.57 -3.48 25.76
C PHE A 512 5.29 -2.61 24.73
N LEU A 513 6.17 -1.75 25.20
CA LEU A 513 6.99 -0.87 24.37
C LEU A 513 8.36 -1.53 24.24
N GLU A 514 8.52 -2.26 23.13
CA GLU A 514 9.77 -2.95 22.80
C GLU A 514 10.78 -1.94 22.26
N PRO A 515 11.95 -1.79 22.88
CA PRO A 515 12.93 -0.79 22.46
C PRO A 515 13.50 -1.17 21.10
N PHE A 516 13.57 -0.22 20.17
CA PHE A 516 14.02 -0.51 18.82
C PHE A 516 15.55 -0.42 18.68
N LEU A 517 16.24 -1.33 19.39
CA LEU A 517 17.70 -1.32 19.57
C LEU A 517 18.50 -1.57 18.29
N SER A 518 17.88 -2.05 17.22
CA SER A 518 18.54 -2.23 15.93
C SER A 518 18.86 -0.90 15.24
N VAL A 519 18.09 0.15 15.53
CA VAL A 519 18.31 1.51 14.98
C VAL A 519 18.82 2.44 16.08
N TYR A 520 18.24 2.36 17.29
CA TYR A 520 18.57 3.24 18.41
C TYR A 520 19.28 2.48 19.53
N ASP A 521 20.58 2.29 19.39
CA ASP A 521 21.38 1.55 20.36
C ASP A 521 21.48 2.27 21.73
N GLY A 522 21.28 3.59 21.78
CA GLY A 522 21.38 4.38 23.00
C GLY A 522 20.18 4.28 23.95
N ILE A 523 19.07 3.66 23.54
CA ILE A 523 17.87 3.53 24.39
C ILE A 523 18.23 2.78 25.67
N GLY A 524 17.89 3.39 26.81
CA GLY A 524 18.21 2.87 28.15
C GLY A 524 17.06 2.09 28.79
N TYR A 525 15.82 2.33 28.36
CA TYR A 525 14.63 1.87 29.07
C TYR A 525 13.63 1.17 28.13
N SER A 526 12.85 0.25 28.69
CA SER A 526 11.72 -0.41 28.03
C SER A 526 10.52 -0.41 28.97
N TYR A 527 9.30 -0.56 28.44
CA TYR A 527 8.10 -0.37 29.25
C TYR A 527 7.08 -1.48 29.09
N LEU A 528 6.54 -1.90 30.23
CA LEU A 528 5.36 -2.75 30.32
C LEU A 528 4.28 -1.97 31.05
N VAL A 529 3.12 -1.79 30.42
CA VAL A 529 2.04 -0.95 30.94
C VAL A 529 0.79 -1.79 31.09
N GLU A 530 0.23 -1.79 32.30
CA GLU A 530 -1.09 -2.36 32.61
C GLU A 530 -2.07 -1.22 32.86
N ILE A 531 -3.23 -1.30 32.23
CA ILE A 531 -4.28 -0.30 32.26
C ILE A 531 -5.48 -0.92 32.98
N LYS A 532 -6.14 -0.11 33.82
CA LYS A 532 -7.41 -0.47 34.44
C LYS A 532 -8.41 0.65 34.28
N TYR A 533 -9.66 0.28 34.03
CA TYR A 533 -10.75 1.23 33.85
C TYR A 533 -11.83 1.12 34.93
N ILE A 534 -12.30 2.27 35.42
CA ILE A 534 -13.43 2.40 36.31
C ILE A 534 -14.50 3.25 35.62
N LYS A 535 -15.76 2.78 35.58
CA LYS A 535 -16.87 3.63 35.16
C LYS A 535 -17.00 4.81 36.13
N THR A 536 -17.23 6.02 35.62
CA THR A 536 -17.32 7.24 36.44
C THR A 536 -18.34 7.12 37.59
N SER A 537 -19.47 6.45 37.35
CA SER A 537 -20.50 6.18 38.37
C SER A 537 -20.07 5.21 39.48
N GLU A 538 -19.02 4.43 39.24
CA GLU A 538 -18.50 3.41 40.16
C GLU A 538 -17.19 3.83 40.84
N TYR A 539 -16.72 5.06 40.58
CA TYR A 539 -15.46 5.55 41.14
C TYR A 539 -15.50 5.59 42.66
N ARG A 540 -14.57 4.86 43.28
CA ARG A 540 -14.31 4.86 44.73
C ARG A 540 -12.82 4.62 44.96
N GLU A 541 -12.22 5.31 45.92
CA GLU A 541 -10.80 5.14 46.28
C GLU A 541 -10.45 3.68 46.60
N GLU A 542 -11.34 2.95 47.27
CA GLU A 542 -11.14 1.51 47.56
C GLU A 542 -11.06 0.66 46.28
N LYS A 543 -11.84 1.00 45.24
CA LYS A 543 -11.79 0.30 43.95
C LYS A 543 -10.48 0.57 43.22
N VAL A 544 -9.93 1.79 43.34
CA VAL A 544 -8.60 2.12 42.83
C VAL A 544 -7.52 1.27 43.51
N LYS A 545 -7.57 1.13 44.84
CA LYS A 545 -6.63 0.27 45.60
C LYS A 545 -6.71 -1.19 45.17
N GLN A 546 -7.93 -1.71 44.97
CA GLN A 546 -8.14 -3.09 44.51
C GLN A 546 -7.51 -3.30 43.12
N LEU A 547 -7.89 -2.49 42.14
CA LEU A 547 -7.40 -2.61 40.76
C LEU A 547 -5.89 -2.41 40.66
N LYS A 548 -5.32 -1.54 41.51
CA LYS A 548 -3.87 -1.38 41.65
C LYS A 548 -3.22 -2.72 42.03
N SER A 549 -3.72 -3.39 43.08
CA SER A 549 -3.16 -4.66 43.54
C SER A 549 -3.25 -5.75 42.46
N GLU A 550 -4.36 -5.79 41.72
CA GLU A 550 -4.55 -6.74 40.62
C GLU A 550 -3.54 -6.48 39.49
N ALA A 551 -3.40 -5.23 39.04
CA ALA A 551 -2.47 -4.84 37.98
C ALA A 551 -1.00 -5.10 38.36
N GLU A 552 -0.61 -4.78 39.60
CA GLU A 552 0.74 -5.08 40.11
C GLU A 552 1.05 -6.58 40.10
N GLN A 553 0.06 -7.43 40.41
CA GLN A 553 0.22 -8.88 40.36
C GLN A 553 0.36 -9.40 38.92
N GLN A 554 -0.40 -8.85 37.97
CA GLN A 554 -0.28 -9.18 36.55
C GLN A 554 1.12 -8.85 36.01
N LEU A 555 1.61 -7.62 36.26
CA LEU A 555 2.94 -7.17 35.83
C LEU A 555 4.09 -8.03 36.42
N ARG A 556 3.96 -8.46 37.69
CA ARG A 556 4.93 -9.39 38.32
C ARG A 556 4.96 -10.76 37.63
N THR A 557 3.82 -11.21 37.09
CA THR A 557 3.70 -12.49 36.39
C THR A 557 4.34 -12.42 35.01
N TYR A 558 4.07 -11.35 34.25
CA TYR A 558 4.58 -11.12 32.90
C TYR A 558 6.10 -11.00 32.82
N ASN A 559 6.76 -10.51 33.88
CA ASN A 559 8.21 -10.35 33.93
C ASN A 559 9.01 -11.64 33.66
N ARG A 560 8.37 -12.82 33.80
CA ARG A 560 9.03 -14.12 33.61
C ARG A 560 9.07 -14.58 32.15
N ASP A 561 8.52 -13.81 31.23
CA ASP A 561 8.43 -14.20 29.82
C ASP A 561 9.77 -14.13 29.09
N THR A 562 10.27 -15.29 28.66
CA THR A 562 11.61 -15.40 28.04
C THR A 562 11.73 -14.72 26.67
N LYS A 563 10.64 -14.54 25.91
CA LYS A 563 10.70 -13.85 24.62
C LYS A 563 10.79 -12.34 24.83
N MET A 564 9.97 -11.80 25.73
CA MET A 564 10.03 -10.39 26.10
C MET A 564 11.38 -10.00 26.72
N GLN A 565 11.92 -10.84 27.60
CA GLN A 565 13.25 -10.61 28.20
C GLN A 565 14.38 -10.58 27.15
N ARG A 566 14.25 -11.30 26.03
CA ARG A 566 15.21 -11.21 24.92
C ARG A 566 15.05 -9.92 24.12
N SER A 567 13.80 -9.50 23.87
CA SER A 567 13.53 -8.33 23.03
C SER A 567 13.89 -7.01 23.70
N ILE A 568 13.87 -6.93 25.04
CA ILE A 568 14.31 -5.71 25.75
C ILE A 568 15.83 -5.48 25.73
N GLY A 569 16.61 -6.49 25.33
CA GLY A 569 18.07 -6.41 25.21
C GLY A 569 18.76 -5.90 26.48
N LYS A 570 19.49 -4.80 26.35
CA LYS A 570 20.25 -4.17 27.45
C LYS A 570 19.45 -3.15 28.28
N THR A 571 18.18 -2.91 27.95
CA THR A 571 17.38 -1.86 28.59
C THR A 571 16.89 -2.25 29.99
N ALA A 572 16.65 -1.23 30.83
CA ALA A 572 15.96 -1.38 32.09
C ALA A 572 14.44 -1.40 31.87
N LEU A 573 13.78 -2.50 32.24
CA LEU A 573 12.32 -2.65 32.12
C LEU A 573 11.59 -1.92 33.25
N ILE A 574 10.84 -0.88 32.90
CA ILE A 574 9.94 -0.14 33.78
C ILE A 574 8.52 -0.69 33.64
N LYS A 575 7.90 -1.04 34.76
CA LYS A 575 6.53 -1.59 34.81
C LYS A 575 5.58 -0.52 35.35
N LEU A 576 4.55 -0.15 34.59
CA LEU A 576 3.64 0.93 34.92
C LEU A 576 2.21 0.42 35.10
N VAL A 577 1.52 0.93 36.12
CA VAL A 577 0.07 0.76 36.30
C VAL A 577 -0.62 2.08 36.07
N LEU A 578 -1.59 2.12 35.18
CA LEU A 578 -2.46 3.27 34.93
C LEU A 578 -3.90 2.92 35.26
N ILE A 579 -4.57 3.72 36.10
CA ILE A 579 -5.98 3.54 36.43
C ILE A 579 -6.75 4.78 36.01
N PHE A 580 -7.75 4.59 35.17
CA PHE A 580 -8.60 5.65 34.63
C PHE A 580 -10.02 5.57 35.18
N SER A 581 -10.68 6.72 35.27
CA SER A 581 -12.11 6.84 35.48
C SER A 581 -12.71 7.75 34.41
N GLY A 582 -13.44 7.17 33.46
CA GLY A 582 -13.73 7.88 32.20
C GLY A 582 -12.42 8.30 31.50
N PRO A 583 -12.30 9.53 30.98
CA PRO A 583 -11.06 10.04 30.37
C PRO A 583 -10.02 10.50 31.40
N GLU A 584 -10.32 10.45 32.70
CA GLU A 584 -9.42 10.98 33.73
C GLU A 584 -8.48 9.90 34.28
N LEU A 585 -7.17 10.12 34.15
CA LEU A 585 -6.16 9.35 34.86
C LEU A 585 -6.25 9.64 36.37
N LYS A 586 -6.54 8.60 37.16
CA LYS A 586 -6.70 8.66 38.63
C LYS A 586 -5.48 8.15 39.38
N TYR A 587 -4.76 7.20 38.78
CA TYR A 587 -3.53 6.64 39.36
C TYR A 587 -2.53 6.32 38.27
N ILE A 588 -1.27 6.67 38.50
CA ILE A 588 -0.15 6.21 37.70
C ILE A 588 1.06 6.00 38.59
N ASN A 589 1.68 4.83 38.51
CA ASN A 589 2.90 4.56 39.28
C ASN A 589 3.76 3.46 38.65
N GLU A 590 5.03 3.48 39.00
CA GLU A 590 5.97 2.40 38.71
C GLU A 590 5.85 1.28 39.75
N VAL A 591 5.94 0.04 39.27
CA VAL A 591 5.94 -1.17 40.09
C VAL A 591 7.36 -1.71 40.18
N HIS A 592 7.88 -1.83 41.39
CA HIS A 592 9.18 -2.44 41.65
C HIS A 592 9.06 -3.96 41.82
#